data_AF-A0AAW0YVN4-F1
#
_entry.id   AF-A0AAW0YVN4-F1
#
_cell.length_a   1.000
_cell.length_b   1.000
_cell.length_c   1.000
_cell.angle_alpha   90.00
_cell.angle_beta   90.00
_cell.angle_gamma   90.00
#
_symmetry.space_group_name_H-M   'P 1'
#
loop_
_entity.id
_entity.type
_entity.pdbx_description
1 polymer ?
#
loop_
_entity_poly.entity_id
_entity_poly.type
_entity_poly.pdbx_seq_one_letter_code
_entity_poly.pdbx_strand_id
1 'polypeptide(L)'
;MSIVLHQAWFFEGDVRHILKEVDAEVECYAQADTVRKEILRIPLQSANMSVELLENSMARTSAVHEVLELQTKDIRFRGGVLSNDVAEQANNLLKILNDNAVLVFEWRAKILALLSSPIDPKEKVSALRLEWQLIKVVEAYLIAYASAIADRKEFMLESRSLLATHDARVTKQRITKAALNAIAEDEVPSDVTDEVSEQAAVLMKERQAFREARSETGCDRPLKALLMDLNAEYVEKLNKELDLFRATFNRRVRYFAALQEISDSVTAPDFKDLAAEIQAASQEIDEIEAKLSKMVIKGRYLKYLGEKQDMELDIREDCIICFGSSDDDQAVLLQCGHYFCLSCYKEFRKSAGGRKCPSCRIDIDTKEITRIKINSSSHTRQIEDNEQGDLPISQAEGEELPEESGEEQERATRAADLHRLKMMDVDTRREIMMMDILGEYGSKINFLIKHLLYYRSKECETRHVIFSNWSDSLNIVMQALRSNGIRFMSFDQGKKQKDVVDQFIKDTSVPVFLLHAERESSGLTLTTCRVVHLLEPVLRHSFELQAIGRVDRLGQDKETTVFCYATMETVESRILSQGVRNGTSIYLDADNADHVVADMPNVASAAHKGGDVGGDSNEEDLLGLIL
;
A
#
# COMPACT_ATOMS: atom_id res chain seq x y z
N MET A 1 4.85 17.37 -10.80
CA MET A 1 5.54 18.55 -11.39
C MET A 1 6.10 18.25 -12.78
N SER A 2 6.79 17.12 -13.00
CA SER A 2 7.40 16.80 -14.31
C SER A 2 6.40 16.56 -15.45
N ILE A 3 5.23 15.95 -15.21
CA ILE A 3 4.18 15.77 -16.23
C ILE A 3 3.63 17.13 -16.70
N VAL A 4 3.37 18.05 -15.76
CA VAL A 4 2.92 19.42 -16.08
C VAL A 4 3.96 20.17 -16.90
N LEU A 5 5.25 19.98 -16.61
CA LEU A 5 6.33 20.57 -17.39
C LEU A 5 6.40 19.99 -18.81
N HIS A 6 6.19 18.68 -18.97
CA HIS A 6 6.06 18.05 -20.28
C HIS A 6 4.88 18.63 -21.07
N GLN A 7 3.70 18.72 -20.45
CA GLN A 7 2.50 19.31 -21.05
C GLN A 7 2.74 20.76 -21.49
N ALA A 8 3.38 21.57 -20.65
CA ALA A 8 3.68 22.96 -20.96
C ALA A 8 4.57 23.10 -22.20
N TRP A 9 5.66 22.33 -22.28
CA TRP A 9 6.53 22.33 -23.48
C TRP A 9 5.83 21.79 -24.73
N PHE A 10 4.97 20.78 -24.57
CA PHE A 10 4.22 20.20 -25.68
C PHE A 10 3.19 21.19 -26.24
N PHE A 11 2.35 21.80 -25.38
CA PHE A 11 1.36 22.78 -25.79
C PHE A 11 1.98 24.08 -26.30
N GLU A 12 3.11 24.51 -25.73
CA GLU A 12 3.90 25.62 -26.30
C GLU A 12 4.35 25.27 -27.73
N GLY A 13 4.81 24.03 -27.95
CA GLY A 13 5.10 23.50 -29.29
C GLY A 13 3.91 23.61 -30.25
N ASP A 14 2.72 23.20 -29.82
CA ASP A 14 1.49 23.31 -30.62
C ASP A 14 1.13 24.77 -30.96
N VAL A 15 1.30 25.69 -30.01
CA VAL A 15 1.10 27.13 -30.24
C VAL A 15 2.11 27.65 -31.27
N ARG A 16 3.39 27.28 -31.14
CA ARG A 16 4.46 27.67 -32.09
C ARG A 16 4.21 27.09 -33.49
N HIS A 17 3.70 25.87 -33.58
CA HIS A 17 3.26 25.24 -34.82
C HIS A 17 2.12 26.04 -35.49
N ILE A 18 1.11 26.46 -34.71
CA ILE A 18 0.01 27.32 -35.20
C ILE A 18 0.55 28.67 -35.69
N LEU A 19 1.52 29.26 -34.98
CA LEU A 19 2.17 30.53 -35.34
C LEU A 19 3.18 30.39 -36.49
N LYS A 20 3.46 29.17 -36.96
CA LYS A 20 4.42 28.82 -38.02
C LYS A 20 5.88 29.17 -37.69
N GLU A 21 6.24 29.08 -36.42
CA GLU A 21 7.60 29.33 -35.91
C GLU A 21 8.39 28.02 -35.80
N VAL A 22 8.88 27.52 -36.94
CA VAL A 22 9.44 26.15 -37.08
C VAL A 22 10.64 25.89 -36.15
N ASP A 23 11.58 26.83 -36.01
CA ASP A 23 12.77 26.61 -35.18
C ASP A 23 12.41 26.51 -33.69
N ALA A 24 11.47 27.35 -33.23
CA ALA A 24 11.00 27.36 -31.84
C ALA A 24 10.10 26.15 -31.54
N GLU A 25 9.27 25.71 -32.49
CA GLU A 25 8.48 24.48 -32.41
C GLU A 25 9.37 23.26 -32.16
N VAL A 26 10.42 23.08 -32.97
CA VAL A 26 11.36 21.96 -32.84
C VAL A 26 12.05 21.97 -31.49
N GLU A 27 12.44 23.14 -30.98
CA GLU A 27 13.05 23.28 -29.66
C GLU A 27 12.07 22.88 -28.54
N CYS A 28 10.81 23.32 -28.61
CA CYS A 28 9.79 22.99 -27.63
C CYS A 28 9.50 21.48 -27.57
N TYR A 29 9.33 20.82 -28.72
CA TYR A 29 9.14 19.37 -28.76
C TYR A 29 10.40 18.60 -28.32
N ALA A 30 11.60 19.12 -28.57
CA ALA A 30 12.84 18.52 -28.06
C ALA A 30 12.95 18.63 -26.52
N GLN A 31 12.52 19.74 -25.93
CA GLN A 31 12.42 19.90 -24.48
C GLN A 31 11.36 18.96 -23.90
N ALA A 32 10.18 18.87 -24.52
CA ALA A 32 9.14 17.93 -24.12
C ALA A 32 9.66 16.48 -24.15
N ASP A 33 10.34 16.06 -25.21
CA ASP A 33 10.93 14.72 -25.30
C ASP A 33 12.01 14.45 -24.23
N THR A 34 12.77 15.48 -23.86
CA THR A 34 13.77 15.38 -22.78
C THR A 34 13.09 15.14 -21.43
N VAL A 35 12.05 15.93 -21.11
CA VAL A 35 11.26 15.75 -19.88
C VAL A 35 10.55 14.40 -19.87
N ARG A 36 10.00 13.95 -21.02
CA ARG A 36 9.41 12.62 -21.18
C ARG A 36 10.39 11.51 -20.81
N LYS A 37 11.63 11.58 -21.32
CA LYS A 37 12.70 10.62 -20.99
C LYS A 37 13.07 10.66 -19.51
N GLU A 38 13.05 11.82 -18.87
CA GLU A 38 13.29 11.94 -17.43
C GLU A 38 12.19 11.28 -16.60
N ILE A 39 10.91 11.49 -16.96
CA ILE A 39 9.76 10.85 -16.31
C ILE A 39 9.85 9.33 -16.44
N LEU A 40 10.14 8.84 -17.65
CA LEU A 40 10.21 7.42 -17.96
C LEU A 40 11.50 6.74 -17.47
N ARG A 41 12.48 7.49 -16.95
CA ARG A 41 13.78 6.96 -16.55
C ARG A 41 13.66 5.84 -15.51
N ILE A 42 12.87 6.06 -14.46
CA ILE A 42 12.72 5.10 -13.36
C ILE A 42 11.96 3.84 -13.83
N PRO A 43 10.78 3.94 -14.47
CA PRO A 43 10.10 2.78 -15.03
C PRO A 43 10.95 1.98 -16.03
N LEU A 44 11.67 2.68 -16.92
CA LEU A 44 12.53 2.04 -17.92
C LEU A 44 13.71 1.30 -17.28
N GLN A 45 14.39 1.93 -16.32
CA GLN A 45 15.48 1.28 -15.57
C GLN A 45 14.99 0.04 -14.82
N SER A 46 13.82 0.13 -14.18
CA SER A 46 13.20 -1.01 -13.48
C SER A 46 12.85 -2.17 -14.42
N ALA A 47 12.28 -1.86 -15.59
CA ALA A 47 11.97 -2.84 -16.62
C ALA A 47 13.25 -3.52 -17.15
N ASN A 48 14.26 -2.74 -17.56
CA ASN A 48 15.51 -3.28 -18.10
C ASN A 48 16.27 -4.13 -17.07
N MET A 49 16.34 -3.67 -15.82
CA MET A 49 16.96 -4.44 -14.73
C MET A 49 16.25 -5.78 -14.50
N SER A 50 14.91 -5.82 -14.63
CA SER A 50 14.16 -7.08 -14.50
C SER A 50 14.36 -8.04 -15.66
N VAL A 51 14.62 -7.53 -16.87
CA VAL A 51 14.98 -8.35 -18.03
C VAL A 51 16.39 -8.93 -17.84
N GLU A 52 17.34 -8.12 -17.40
CA GLU A 52 18.71 -8.58 -17.12
C GLU A 52 18.74 -9.65 -16.01
N LEU A 53 17.96 -9.47 -14.94
CA LEU A 53 17.80 -10.48 -13.88
C LEU A 53 17.19 -11.78 -14.42
N LEU A 54 16.20 -11.66 -15.31
CA LEU A 54 15.56 -12.80 -15.96
C LEU A 54 16.58 -13.59 -16.79
N GLU A 55 17.32 -12.92 -17.68
CA GLU A 55 18.34 -13.53 -18.53
C GLU A 55 19.46 -14.19 -17.72
N ASN A 56 19.94 -13.51 -16.67
CA ASN A 56 20.96 -14.06 -15.77
C ASN A 56 20.47 -15.29 -14.99
N SER A 57 19.21 -15.29 -14.55
CA SER A 57 18.59 -16.44 -13.89
C SER A 57 18.49 -17.63 -14.86
N MET A 58 18.11 -17.37 -16.11
CA MET A 58 17.97 -18.41 -17.13
C MET A 58 19.31 -18.99 -17.57
N ALA A 59 20.34 -18.16 -17.73
CA ALA A 59 21.68 -18.59 -18.10
C ALA A 59 22.31 -19.57 -17.08
N ARG A 60 21.87 -19.51 -15.82
CA ARG A 60 22.33 -20.40 -14.73
C ARG A 60 21.58 -21.73 -14.66
N THR A 61 20.50 -21.90 -15.42
CA THR A 61 19.61 -23.05 -15.30
C THR A 61 19.78 -23.98 -16.52
N SER A 62 20.36 -25.18 -16.33
CA SER A 62 20.55 -26.18 -17.41
C SER A 62 19.27 -26.57 -18.18
N ALA A 63 18.09 -26.36 -17.58
CA ALA A 63 16.79 -26.72 -18.17
C ALA A 63 16.34 -25.79 -19.32
N VAL A 64 17.19 -24.90 -19.82
CA VAL A 64 16.92 -24.04 -20.98
C VAL A 64 17.31 -24.73 -22.30
N HIS A 65 18.14 -25.77 -22.25
CA HIS A 65 18.77 -26.32 -23.46
C HIS A 65 18.24 -27.68 -23.94
N GLU A 66 17.69 -28.52 -23.05
CA GLU A 66 17.22 -29.86 -23.43
C GLU A 66 16.16 -30.38 -22.44
N VAL A 67 15.14 -31.08 -22.96
CA VAL A 67 14.18 -31.86 -22.17
C VAL A 67 14.63 -33.32 -22.19
N LEU A 68 15.10 -33.83 -21.05
CA LEU A 68 15.48 -35.23 -20.90
C LEU A 68 14.23 -36.10 -20.79
N GLU A 69 14.09 -37.06 -21.71
CA GLU A 69 13.00 -38.04 -21.67
C GLU A 69 13.26 -39.09 -20.59
N LEU A 70 12.41 -39.13 -19.56
CA LEU A 70 12.53 -40.10 -18.49
C LEU A 70 11.86 -41.42 -18.90
N GLN A 71 12.60 -42.52 -18.79
CA GLN A 71 12.10 -43.88 -18.99
C GLN A 71 12.70 -44.81 -17.93
N THR A 72 11.94 -45.80 -17.47
CA THR A 72 12.52 -46.87 -16.65
C THR A 72 13.36 -47.81 -17.53
N LYS A 73 14.42 -48.40 -16.97
CA LYS A 73 15.21 -49.40 -17.70
C LYS A 73 14.34 -50.62 -17.99
N ASP A 74 14.44 -51.12 -19.21
CA ASP A 74 13.74 -52.31 -19.68
C ASP A 74 14.06 -53.52 -18.78
N ILE A 75 13.08 -53.98 -18.02
CA ILE A 75 13.25 -55.08 -17.07
C ILE A 75 12.99 -56.45 -17.69
N ARG A 76 12.87 -56.52 -19.03
CA ARG A 76 12.73 -57.77 -19.77
C ARG A 76 13.72 -58.81 -19.22
N PHE A 77 13.18 -59.81 -18.51
CA PHE A 77 13.86 -60.95 -17.88
C PHE A 77 14.57 -60.74 -16.53
N ARG A 78 14.37 -59.63 -15.80
CA ARG A 78 14.90 -59.43 -14.44
C ARG A 78 13.80 -59.05 -13.42
N GLY A 79 13.06 -60.01 -12.92
CA GLY A 79 12.03 -59.80 -11.89
C GLY A 79 10.86 -60.78 -12.04
N GLY A 80 9.93 -60.76 -11.08
CA GLY A 80 8.68 -61.52 -11.19
C GLY A 80 7.66 -60.82 -12.10
N VAL A 81 6.57 -61.49 -12.47
CA VAL A 81 5.48 -60.94 -13.31
C VAL A 81 4.99 -59.59 -12.79
N LEU A 82 4.80 -59.48 -11.48
CA LEU A 82 4.36 -58.24 -10.80
C LEU A 82 5.35 -57.08 -10.92
N SER A 83 6.65 -57.35 -11.07
CA SER A 83 7.67 -56.32 -11.22
C SER A 83 7.64 -55.68 -12.61
N ASN A 84 7.22 -56.45 -13.63
CA ASN A 84 7.10 -55.96 -15.00
C ASN A 84 5.87 -55.04 -15.12
N ASP A 85 4.74 -55.43 -14.52
CA ASP A 85 3.51 -54.64 -14.51
C ASP A 85 3.72 -53.26 -13.86
N VAL A 86 4.46 -53.21 -12.74
CA VAL A 86 4.77 -51.96 -12.02
C VAL A 86 5.67 -51.04 -12.86
N ALA A 87 6.58 -51.60 -13.65
CA ALA A 87 7.47 -50.82 -14.51
C ALA A 87 6.79 -50.30 -15.77
N GLU A 88 5.87 -51.08 -16.33
CA GLU A 88 5.00 -50.63 -17.41
C GLU A 88 4.11 -49.46 -16.96
N GLN A 89 3.51 -49.56 -15.75
CA GLN A 89 2.77 -48.45 -15.13
C GLN A 89 3.66 -47.22 -14.90
N ALA A 90 4.90 -47.41 -14.43
CA ALA A 90 5.86 -46.33 -14.25
C ALA A 90 6.22 -45.64 -15.58
N ASN A 91 6.44 -46.41 -16.65
CA ASN A 91 6.72 -45.86 -17.97
C ASN A 91 5.55 -45.06 -18.54
N ASN A 92 4.32 -45.54 -18.37
CA ASN A 92 3.13 -44.81 -18.81
C ASN A 92 3.00 -43.46 -18.08
N LEU A 93 3.28 -43.44 -16.77
CA LEU A 93 3.27 -42.22 -15.97
C LEU A 93 4.40 -41.26 -16.35
N LEU A 94 5.61 -41.77 -16.59
CA LEU A 94 6.74 -40.97 -17.06
C LEU A 94 6.49 -40.36 -18.44
N LYS A 95 5.84 -41.10 -19.36
CA LYS A 95 5.45 -40.58 -20.67
C LYS A 95 4.57 -39.33 -20.55
N ILE A 96 3.54 -39.38 -19.72
CA ILE A 96 2.65 -38.23 -19.45
C ILE A 96 3.46 -37.06 -18.87
N LEU A 97 4.38 -37.33 -17.93
CA LEU A 97 5.24 -36.28 -17.34
C LEU A 97 6.24 -35.68 -18.33
N ASN A 98 6.72 -36.47 -19.30
CA ASN A 98 7.60 -36.00 -20.39
C ASN A 98 6.82 -35.11 -21.36
N ASP A 99 5.60 -35.50 -21.75
CA ASP A 99 4.73 -34.69 -22.63
C ASP A 99 4.43 -33.32 -22.01
N ASN A 100 4.12 -33.28 -20.71
CA ASN A 100 3.97 -32.02 -19.96
C ASN A 100 5.26 -31.21 -19.91
N ALA A 101 6.42 -31.85 -19.74
CA ALA A 101 7.70 -31.18 -19.69
C ALA A 101 8.05 -30.49 -21.02
N VAL A 102 7.72 -31.12 -22.16
CA VAL A 102 7.89 -30.51 -23.49
C VAL A 102 7.01 -29.27 -23.64
N LEU A 103 5.73 -29.34 -23.26
CA LEU A 103 4.83 -28.18 -23.31
C LEU A 103 5.32 -27.01 -22.45
N VAL A 104 5.72 -27.29 -21.20
CA VAL A 104 6.27 -26.29 -20.28
C VAL A 104 7.54 -25.67 -20.86
N PHE A 105 8.41 -26.47 -21.48
CA PHE A 105 9.65 -26.02 -22.11
C PHE A 105 9.40 -25.09 -23.31
N GLU A 106 8.49 -25.46 -24.21
CA GLU A 106 8.16 -24.63 -25.39
C GLU A 106 7.53 -23.29 -24.99
N TRP A 107 6.59 -23.31 -24.05
CA TRP A 107 5.92 -22.09 -23.59
C TRP A 107 6.88 -21.18 -22.82
N ARG A 108 7.78 -21.78 -22.01
CA ARG A 108 8.88 -21.06 -21.36
C ARG A 108 9.74 -20.31 -22.37
N ALA A 109 10.19 -20.97 -23.43
CA ALA A 109 11.05 -20.37 -24.46
C ALA A 109 10.36 -19.18 -25.15
N LYS A 110 9.05 -19.30 -25.43
CA LYS A 110 8.25 -18.21 -26.00
C LYS A 110 8.09 -17.02 -25.04
N ILE A 111 7.79 -17.27 -23.76
CA ILE A 111 7.69 -16.22 -22.74
C ILE A 111 9.01 -15.46 -22.64
N LEU A 112 10.14 -16.16 -22.62
CA LEU A 112 11.47 -15.56 -22.60
C LEU A 112 11.73 -14.70 -23.82
N ALA A 113 11.48 -15.21 -25.03
CA ALA A 113 11.68 -14.45 -26.26
C ALA A 113 10.85 -13.15 -26.28
N LEU A 114 9.62 -13.20 -25.77
CA LEU A 114 8.75 -12.02 -25.72
C LEU A 114 9.16 -11.03 -24.63
N LEU A 115 9.51 -11.51 -23.43
CA LEU A 115 9.91 -10.67 -22.30
C LEU A 115 11.32 -10.08 -22.41
N SER A 116 12.22 -10.72 -23.15
CA SER A 116 13.58 -10.22 -23.44
C SER A 116 13.65 -9.29 -24.65
N SER A 117 12.54 -9.04 -25.34
CA SER A 117 12.53 -8.06 -26.43
C SER A 117 12.95 -6.67 -25.93
N PRO A 118 13.92 -5.99 -26.58
CA PRO A 118 14.42 -4.70 -26.13
C PRO A 118 13.32 -3.64 -26.18
N ILE A 119 13.24 -2.82 -25.14
CA ILE A 119 12.36 -1.64 -25.08
C ILE A 119 13.13 -0.49 -25.73
N ASP A 120 12.79 -0.10 -26.95
CA ASP A 120 13.49 1.01 -27.63
C ASP A 120 12.96 2.36 -27.12
N PRO A 121 13.77 3.19 -26.42
CA PRO A 121 13.33 4.50 -25.94
C PRO A 121 13.03 5.50 -27.07
N LYS A 122 13.37 5.17 -28.33
CA LYS A 122 13.18 6.03 -29.51
C LYS A 122 11.89 5.74 -30.28
N GLU A 123 11.16 4.67 -29.95
CA GLU A 123 9.92 4.39 -30.67
C GLU A 123 8.88 5.48 -30.45
N LYS A 124 8.30 5.94 -31.55
CA LYS A 124 7.21 6.92 -31.56
C LYS A 124 5.96 6.27 -30.99
N VAL A 125 5.07 7.05 -30.39
CA VAL A 125 3.76 6.63 -29.86
C VAL A 125 2.95 5.79 -30.86
N SER A 126 3.18 5.92 -32.17
CA SER A 126 2.58 5.07 -33.21
C SER A 126 2.91 3.57 -33.09
N ALA A 127 4.01 3.20 -32.42
CA ALA A 127 4.43 1.80 -32.20
C ALA A 127 3.76 1.16 -30.97
N LEU A 128 3.15 1.96 -30.09
CA LEU A 128 2.56 1.52 -28.83
C LEU A 128 1.48 0.45 -29.02
N ARG A 129 0.73 0.54 -30.13
CA ARG A 129 -0.31 -0.43 -30.48
C ARG A 129 0.24 -1.85 -30.67
N LEU A 130 1.41 -1.99 -31.29
CA LEU A 130 2.08 -3.27 -31.49
C LEU A 130 2.64 -3.82 -30.17
N GLU A 131 3.15 -2.96 -29.31
CA GLU A 131 3.69 -3.36 -28.01
C GLU A 131 2.59 -3.86 -27.06
N TRP A 132 1.41 -3.21 -27.05
CA TRP A 132 0.25 -3.71 -26.31
C TRP A 132 -0.28 -5.05 -26.83
N GLN A 133 -0.19 -5.31 -28.14
CA GLN A 133 -0.50 -6.64 -28.69
C GLN A 133 0.45 -7.70 -28.14
N LEU A 134 1.76 -7.41 -28.11
CA LEU A 134 2.76 -8.29 -27.52
C LEU A 134 2.48 -8.58 -26.04
N ILE A 135 2.12 -7.58 -25.24
CA ILE A 135 1.77 -7.74 -23.82
C ILE A 135 0.63 -8.75 -23.63
N LYS A 136 -0.44 -8.65 -24.43
CA LYS A 136 -1.58 -9.58 -24.37
C LYS A 136 -1.18 -11.01 -24.74
N VAL A 137 -0.30 -11.18 -25.72
CA VAL A 137 0.23 -12.50 -26.09
C VAL A 137 1.04 -13.07 -24.92
N VAL A 138 1.93 -12.29 -24.29
CA VAL A 138 2.71 -12.75 -23.12
C VAL A 138 1.77 -13.18 -21.98
N GLU A 139 0.73 -12.41 -21.70
CA GLU A 139 -0.25 -12.73 -20.65
C GLU A 139 -0.93 -14.09 -20.90
N ALA A 140 -1.36 -14.36 -22.14
CA ALA A 140 -1.94 -15.65 -22.50
C ALA A 140 -0.97 -16.82 -22.26
N TYR A 141 0.31 -16.68 -22.64
CA TYR A 141 1.33 -17.69 -22.38
C TYR A 141 1.61 -17.87 -20.87
N LEU A 142 1.62 -16.79 -20.07
CA LEU A 142 1.81 -16.88 -18.62
C LEU A 142 0.67 -17.63 -17.92
N ILE A 143 -0.57 -17.41 -18.35
CA ILE A 143 -1.76 -18.13 -17.83
C ILE A 143 -1.67 -19.61 -18.20
N ALA A 144 -1.32 -19.93 -19.45
CA ALA A 144 -1.15 -21.29 -19.91
C ALA A 144 -0.03 -22.00 -19.13
N TYR A 145 1.13 -21.35 -18.99
CA TYR A 145 2.28 -21.86 -18.25
C TYR A 145 1.97 -22.14 -16.77
N ALA A 146 1.32 -21.19 -16.08
CA ALA A 146 0.88 -21.39 -14.70
C ALA A 146 -0.11 -22.56 -14.57
N SER A 147 -1.02 -22.70 -15.54
CA SER A 147 -1.98 -23.81 -15.60
C SER A 147 -1.29 -25.16 -15.80
N ALA A 148 -0.25 -25.23 -16.64
CA ALA A 148 0.52 -26.46 -16.84
C ALA A 148 1.29 -26.89 -15.59
N ILE A 149 1.84 -25.94 -14.82
CA ILE A 149 2.48 -26.22 -13.52
C ILE A 149 1.44 -26.73 -12.51
N ALA A 150 0.26 -26.10 -12.47
CA ALA A 150 -0.82 -26.51 -11.57
C ALA A 150 -1.35 -27.92 -11.91
N ASP A 151 -1.51 -28.22 -13.20
CA ASP A 151 -1.94 -29.54 -13.66
C ASP A 151 -0.89 -30.62 -13.28
N ARG A 152 0.41 -30.30 -13.33
CA ARG A 152 1.49 -31.18 -12.83
C ARG A 152 1.39 -31.44 -11.33
N LYS A 153 1.06 -30.43 -10.53
CA LYS A 153 0.82 -30.58 -9.07
C LYS A 153 -0.43 -31.41 -8.78
N GLU A 154 -1.51 -31.22 -9.54
CA GLU A 154 -2.76 -31.98 -9.40
C GLU A 154 -2.58 -33.46 -9.80
N PHE A 155 -1.78 -33.72 -10.83
CA PHE A 155 -1.42 -35.08 -11.25
C PHE A 155 -0.79 -35.88 -10.11
N MET A 156 0.05 -35.24 -9.30
CA MET A 156 0.74 -35.88 -8.18
C MET A 156 -0.15 -36.06 -6.95
N LEU A 157 -0.96 -35.06 -6.59
CA LEU A 157 -1.66 -35.00 -5.28
C LEU A 157 -3.07 -35.62 -5.24
N GLU A 158 -3.65 -36.08 -6.37
CA GLU A 158 -5.04 -36.60 -6.51
C GLU A 158 -6.17 -35.70 -5.93
N SER A 159 -5.83 -34.52 -5.44
CA SER A 159 -6.75 -33.52 -4.91
C SER A 159 -6.88 -32.40 -5.93
N ARG A 160 -8.12 -32.16 -6.40
CA ARG A 160 -8.43 -30.97 -7.21
C ARG A 160 -8.05 -29.73 -6.41
N SER A 161 -7.09 -28.95 -6.89
CA SER A 161 -6.83 -27.66 -6.29
C SER A 161 -7.96 -26.69 -6.66
N LEU A 162 -8.51 -25.98 -5.68
CA LEU A 162 -9.50 -24.91 -5.88
C LEU A 162 -8.99 -23.78 -6.81
N LEU A 163 -7.67 -23.71 -7.03
CA LEU A 163 -6.99 -22.77 -7.90
C LEU A 163 -7.36 -22.98 -9.38
N ALA A 164 -7.45 -24.22 -9.86
CA ALA A 164 -7.79 -24.52 -11.25
C ALA A 164 -9.24 -24.13 -11.61
N THR A 165 -10.15 -24.14 -10.62
CA THR A 165 -11.53 -23.65 -10.79
C THR A 165 -11.64 -22.13 -10.65
N HIS A 166 -10.69 -21.49 -9.96
CA HIS A 166 -10.62 -20.05 -9.80
C HIS A 166 -10.00 -19.40 -11.04
N ASP A 167 -8.94 -19.96 -11.61
CA ASP A 167 -8.20 -19.37 -12.73
C ASP A 167 -9.00 -19.31 -14.04
N ALA A 168 -9.84 -20.31 -14.34
CA ALA A 168 -10.78 -20.26 -15.47
C ALA A 168 -11.89 -19.20 -15.29
N ARG A 169 -12.16 -18.80 -14.04
CA ARG A 169 -13.10 -17.74 -13.69
C ARG A 169 -12.41 -16.37 -13.67
N VAL A 170 -11.14 -16.34 -13.29
CA VAL A 170 -10.24 -15.18 -13.36
C VAL A 170 -9.90 -14.83 -14.81
N THR A 171 -9.87 -15.78 -15.75
CA THR A 171 -9.74 -15.47 -17.19
C THR A 171 -10.93 -14.65 -17.73
N LYS A 172 -12.09 -14.69 -17.05
CA LYS A 172 -13.24 -13.80 -17.34
C LYS A 172 -13.20 -12.48 -16.57
N GLN A 173 -12.29 -12.30 -15.62
CA GLN A 173 -12.24 -11.14 -14.71
C GLN A 173 -10.93 -10.33 -14.79
N ARG A 174 -9.83 -10.91 -15.26
CA ARG A 174 -8.59 -10.21 -15.62
C ARG A 174 -8.60 -9.90 -17.11
N ILE A 175 -9.55 -9.05 -17.47
CA ILE A 175 -9.20 -7.98 -18.38
C ILE A 175 -8.99 -6.82 -17.40
N THR A 176 -7.76 -6.38 -17.20
CA THR A 176 -7.50 -5.32 -16.21
C THR A 176 -8.40 -4.13 -16.55
N LYS A 177 -9.12 -3.57 -15.56
CA LYS A 177 -9.91 -2.35 -15.75
C LYS A 177 -9.06 -1.23 -16.36
N ALA A 178 -7.75 -1.23 -16.11
CA ALA A 178 -6.78 -0.36 -16.76
C ALA A 178 -6.62 -0.63 -18.28
N ALA A 179 -6.52 -1.90 -18.72
CA ALA A 179 -6.51 -2.23 -20.14
C ALA A 179 -7.87 -2.03 -20.82
N LEU A 180 -8.99 -2.20 -20.11
CA LEU A 180 -10.34 -1.87 -20.63
C LEU A 180 -10.59 -0.37 -20.72
N ASN A 181 -10.11 0.41 -19.75
CA ASN A 181 -10.27 1.87 -19.75
C ASN A 181 -9.36 2.53 -20.80
N ALA A 182 -8.17 1.98 -21.06
CA ALA A 182 -7.34 2.40 -22.21
C ALA A 182 -7.96 2.04 -23.58
N ILE A 183 -9.00 1.20 -23.61
CA ILE A 183 -9.74 0.80 -24.83
C ILE A 183 -11.07 1.57 -24.94
N ALA A 184 -11.55 2.20 -23.86
CA ALA A 184 -12.89 2.76 -23.81
C ALA A 184 -13.07 4.04 -24.67
N GLU A 185 -11.98 4.64 -25.16
CA GLU A 185 -12.05 5.88 -25.95
C GLU A 185 -11.57 5.73 -27.40
N ASP A 186 -10.99 4.59 -27.81
CA ASP A 186 -10.70 4.29 -29.22
C ASP A 186 -11.05 2.82 -29.56
N GLU A 187 -11.99 2.65 -30.49
CA GLU A 187 -12.44 1.34 -30.98
C GLU A 187 -11.25 0.49 -31.46
N VAL A 188 -10.87 -0.53 -30.67
CA VAL A 188 -10.04 -1.62 -31.18
C VAL A 188 -10.91 -2.42 -32.16
N PRO A 189 -10.50 -2.58 -33.43
CA PRO A 189 -11.25 -3.39 -34.40
C PRO A 189 -11.49 -4.80 -33.85
N SER A 190 -12.72 -5.31 -34.00
CA SER A 190 -13.17 -6.63 -33.52
C SER A 190 -12.27 -7.80 -33.95
N ASP A 191 -11.56 -7.66 -35.06
CA ASP A 191 -10.65 -8.69 -35.60
C ASP A 191 -9.44 -8.96 -34.66
N VAL A 192 -9.05 -8.00 -33.81
CA VAL A 192 -7.85 -8.10 -32.96
C VAL A 192 -8.11 -8.89 -31.66
N THR A 193 -9.35 -8.90 -31.18
CA THR A 193 -9.75 -9.76 -30.06
C THR A 193 -9.80 -11.24 -30.45
N ASP A 194 -9.98 -11.52 -31.74
CA ASP A 194 -10.13 -12.88 -32.25
C ASP A 194 -8.77 -13.62 -32.33
N GLU A 195 -7.67 -12.99 -32.77
CA GLU A 195 -6.36 -13.66 -32.87
C GLU A 195 -5.75 -14.09 -31.52
N VAL A 196 -5.84 -13.24 -30.49
CA VAL A 196 -5.34 -13.56 -29.13
C VAL A 196 -6.25 -14.61 -28.47
N SER A 197 -7.56 -14.53 -28.71
CA SER A 197 -8.53 -15.53 -28.26
C SER A 197 -8.30 -16.89 -28.93
N GLU A 198 -7.97 -16.90 -30.23
CA GLU A 198 -7.59 -18.09 -30.98
C GLU A 198 -6.30 -18.73 -30.43
N GLN A 199 -5.26 -17.94 -30.16
CA GLN A 199 -4.02 -18.45 -29.55
C GLN A 199 -4.27 -19.02 -28.16
N ALA A 200 -5.06 -18.35 -27.31
CA ALA A 200 -5.45 -18.86 -26.01
C ALA A 200 -6.27 -20.16 -26.11
N ALA A 201 -7.17 -20.27 -27.10
CA ALA A 201 -7.95 -21.47 -27.36
C ALA A 201 -7.07 -22.66 -27.79
N VAL A 202 -6.05 -22.42 -28.62
CA VAL A 202 -5.07 -23.44 -29.01
C VAL A 202 -4.30 -23.94 -27.78
N LEU A 203 -3.78 -23.03 -26.94
CA LEU A 203 -3.06 -23.39 -25.71
C LEU A 203 -3.94 -24.18 -24.74
N MET A 204 -5.22 -23.82 -24.61
CA MET A 204 -6.17 -24.56 -23.76
C MET A 204 -6.53 -25.93 -24.36
N LYS A 205 -6.52 -26.08 -25.68
CA LYS A 205 -6.75 -27.36 -26.37
C LYS A 205 -5.56 -28.31 -26.19
N GLU A 206 -4.34 -27.81 -26.31
CA GLU A 206 -3.10 -28.56 -26.00
C GLU A 206 -3.09 -29.04 -24.54
N ARG A 207 -3.50 -28.17 -23.61
CA ARG A 207 -3.72 -28.53 -22.20
C ARG A 207 -4.81 -29.57 -21.99
N GLN A 208 -5.93 -29.44 -22.69
CA GLN A 208 -7.06 -30.37 -22.55
C GLN A 208 -6.68 -31.78 -23.01
N ALA A 209 -5.87 -31.90 -24.08
CA ALA A 209 -5.31 -33.18 -24.53
C ALA A 209 -4.46 -33.86 -23.44
N PHE A 210 -3.65 -33.08 -22.71
CA PHE A 210 -2.90 -33.59 -21.55
C PHE A 210 -3.81 -34.13 -20.43
N ARG A 211 -4.92 -33.45 -20.16
CA ARG A 211 -5.90 -33.87 -19.15
C ARG A 211 -6.67 -35.13 -19.54
N GLU A 212 -6.93 -35.33 -20.82
CA GLU A 212 -7.64 -36.51 -21.33
C GLU A 212 -6.77 -37.76 -21.24
N ALA A 213 -5.47 -37.66 -21.55
CA ALA A 213 -4.49 -38.74 -21.38
C ALA A 213 -4.39 -39.27 -19.91
N ARG A 214 -4.75 -38.44 -18.92
CA ARG A 214 -4.80 -38.78 -17.48
C ARG A 214 -5.90 -39.79 -17.15
N SER A 215 -7.04 -39.75 -17.84
CA SER A 215 -8.20 -40.57 -17.48
C SER A 215 -8.11 -42.02 -17.95
N GLU A 216 -7.23 -42.30 -18.93
CA GLU A 216 -7.21 -43.58 -19.65
C GLU A 216 -6.21 -44.60 -19.10
N THR A 217 -5.24 -44.18 -18.27
CA THR A 217 -4.03 -44.98 -17.97
C THR A 217 -3.92 -45.60 -16.57
N GLY A 218 -4.93 -45.44 -15.69
CA GLY A 218 -5.13 -46.30 -14.51
C GLY A 218 -3.94 -46.54 -13.57
N CYS A 219 -3.09 -45.53 -13.31
CA CYS A 219 -1.88 -45.68 -12.47
C CYS A 219 -2.21 -45.70 -10.96
N ASP A 220 -1.81 -46.77 -10.27
CA ASP A 220 -2.13 -47.05 -8.86
C ASP A 220 -1.22 -46.31 -7.85
N ARG A 221 -1.73 -46.12 -6.62
CA ARG A 221 -1.18 -45.21 -5.57
C ARG A 221 0.28 -45.36 -5.11
N PRO A 222 0.92 -46.56 -5.07
CA PRO A 222 2.25 -46.71 -4.45
C PRO A 222 3.39 -46.01 -5.22
N LEU A 223 3.31 -45.96 -6.55
CA LEU A 223 4.37 -45.41 -7.40
C LEU A 223 4.36 -43.86 -7.44
N LYS A 224 3.17 -43.27 -7.22
CA LYS A 224 2.98 -41.81 -7.18
C LYS A 224 3.68 -41.18 -5.98
N ALA A 225 3.62 -41.81 -4.81
CA ALA A 225 4.22 -41.30 -3.58
C ALA A 225 5.74 -41.07 -3.72
N LEU A 226 6.46 -42.00 -4.36
CA LEU A 226 7.90 -41.90 -4.55
C LEU A 226 8.29 -40.81 -5.56
N LEU A 227 7.42 -40.55 -6.53
CA LEU A 227 7.58 -39.48 -7.51
C LEU A 227 7.12 -38.12 -6.97
N MET A 228 6.27 -38.07 -5.94
CA MET A 228 5.79 -36.82 -5.31
C MET A 228 6.95 -36.04 -4.73
N ASP A 229 7.83 -36.69 -3.97
CA ASP A 229 8.95 -36.03 -3.31
C ASP A 229 9.94 -35.43 -4.33
N LEU A 230 10.24 -36.17 -5.40
CA LEU A 230 11.11 -35.71 -6.50
C LEU A 230 10.48 -34.57 -7.31
N ASN A 231 9.17 -34.58 -7.53
CA ASN A 231 8.48 -33.55 -8.30
C ASN A 231 8.14 -32.30 -7.47
N ALA A 232 8.05 -32.40 -6.14
CA ALA A 232 7.74 -31.26 -5.27
C ALA A 232 8.81 -30.16 -5.37
N GLU A 233 10.08 -30.54 -5.31
CA GLU A 233 11.21 -29.61 -5.45
C GLU A 233 11.22 -28.94 -6.85
N TYR A 234 10.88 -29.69 -7.90
CA TYR A 234 10.83 -29.17 -9.26
C TYR A 234 9.66 -28.20 -9.48
N VAL A 235 8.48 -28.52 -8.96
CA VAL A 235 7.31 -27.62 -9.00
C VAL A 235 7.60 -26.33 -8.23
N GLU A 236 8.32 -26.39 -7.11
CA GLU A 236 8.74 -25.17 -6.38
C GLU A 236 9.68 -24.30 -7.24
N LYS A 237 10.65 -24.89 -7.95
CA LYS A 237 11.54 -24.16 -8.88
C LYS A 237 10.76 -23.51 -10.02
N LEU A 238 9.81 -24.21 -10.63
CA LEU A 238 8.95 -23.66 -11.69
C LEU A 238 8.04 -22.52 -11.18
N ASN A 239 7.57 -22.59 -9.93
CA ASN A 239 6.79 -21.49 -9.35
C ASN A 239 7.66 -20.24 -9.11
N LYS A 240 8.88 -20.41 -8.59
CA LYS A 240 9.84 -19.29 -8.45
C LYS A 240 10.18 -18.65 -9.80
N GLU A 241 10.26 -19.46 -10.85
CA GLU A 241 10.45 -18.96 -12.22
C GLU A 241 9.21 -18.21 -12.74
N LEU A 242 8.01 -18.74 -12.52
CA LEU A 242 6.77 -18.06 -12.87
C LEU A 242 6.64 -16.69 -12.17
N ASP A 243 7.08 -16.59 -10.91
CA ASP A 243 7.10 -15.32 -10.17
C ASP A 243 8.08 -14.32 -10.80
N LEU A 244 9.23 -14.80 -11.27
CA LEU A 244 10.19 -13.96 -12.01
C LEU A 244 9.62 -13.46 -13.34
N PHE A 245 8.94 -14.32 -14.11
CA PHE A 245 8.25 -13.90 -15.33
C PHE A 245 7.17 -12.85 -15.07
N ARG A 246 6.36 -13.04 -14.02
CA ARG A 246 5.32 -12.09 -13.62
C ARG A 246 5.93 -10.75 -13.19
N ALA A 247 7.02 -10.77 -12.44
CA ALA A 247 7.72 -9.56 -12.02
C ALA A 247 8.24 -8.77 -13.24
N THR A 248 8.90 -9.43 -14.19
CA THR A 248 9.38 -8.80 -15.42
C THR A 248 8.22 -8.27 -16.27
N PHE A 249 7.16 -9.06 -16.45
CA PHE A 249 5.95 -8.64 -17.17
C PHE A 249 5.33 -7.39 -16.55
N ASN A 250 5.10 -7.37 -15.24
CA ASN A 250 4.49 -6.25 -14.54
C ASN A 250 5.31 -4.96 -14.65
N ARG A 251 6.66 -5.06 -14.55
CA ARG A 251 7.54 -3.89 -14.71
C ARG A 251 7.50 -3.33 -16.13
N ARG A 252 7.42 -4.18 -17.15
CA ARG A 252 7.21 -3.74 -18.54
C ARG A 252 5.84 -3.08 -18.72
N VAL A 253 4.76 -3.66 -18.19
CA VAL A 253 3.42 -3.07 -18.24
C VAL A 253 3.40 -1.69 -17.58
N ARG A 254 4.06 -1.50 -16.44
CA ARG A 254 4.16 -0.18 -15.79
C ARG A 254 4.88 0.85 -16.65
N TYR A 255 5.95 0.46 -17.35
CA TYR A 255 6.63 1.36 -18.29
C TYR A 255 5.69 1.82 -19.41
N PHE A 256 4.98 0.89 -20.05
CA PHE A 256 4.06 1.23 -21.15
C PHE A 256 2.81 1.99 -20.67
N ALA A 257 2.31 1.71 -19.47
CA ALA A 257 1.25 2.47 -18.84
C ALA A 257 1.68 3.92 -18.57
N ALA A 258 2.88 4.13 -18.02
CA ALA A 258 3.43 5.47 -17.82
C ALA A 258 3.65 6.22 -19.14
N LEU A 259 4.08 5.51 -20.19
CA LEU A 259 4.22 6.08 -21.53
C LEU A 259 2.87 6.51 -22.12
N GLN A 260 1.82 5.70 -21.94
CA GLN A 260 0.45 6.02 -22.33
C GLN A 260 -0.09 7.23 -21.56
N GLU A 261 0.08 7.27 -20.24
CA GLU A 261 -0.37 8.39 -19.40
C GLU A 261 0.22 9.73 -19.86
N ILE A 262 1.52 9.74 -20.21
CA ILE A 262 2.15 10.95 -20.76
C ILE A 262 1.54 11.33 -22.12
N SER A 263 1.23 10.36 -22.96
CA SER A 263 0.57 10.60 -24.25
C SER A 263 -0.84 11.15 -24.09
N ASP A 264 -1.64 10.57 -23.18
CA ASP A 264 -2.99 11.02 -22.89
C ASP A 264 -2.97 12.41 -22.23
N SER A 265 -1.92 12.73 -21.48
CA SER A 265 -1.79 14.04 -20.83
C SER A 265 -1.70 15.21 -21.81
N VAL A 266 -1.34 14.97 -23.07
CA VAL A 266 -1.20 16.01 -24.11
C VAL A 266 -2.35 16.01 -25.11
N THR A 267 -3.41 15.25 -24.88
CA THR A 267 -4.64 15.40 -25.68
C THR A 267 -5.27 16.75 -25.41
N ALA A 268 -5.64 17.46 -26.48
CA ALA A 268 -6.23 18.80 -26.39
C ALA A 268 -7.51 18.78 -25.53
N PRO A 269 -7.60 19.56 -24.45
CA PRO A 269 -8.81 19.64 -23.65
C PRO A 269 -9.94 20.34 -24.43
N ASP A 270 -11.16 19.81 -24.32
CA ASP A 270 -12.36 20.45 -24.86
C ASP A 270 -12.81 21.60 -23.95
N PHE A 271 -12.43 22.82 -24.30
CA PHE A 271 -12.82 24.02 -23.57
C PHE A 271 -14.21 24.52 -23.98
N LYS A 272 -15.13 24.64 -23.01
CA LYS A 272 -16.49 25.16 -23.26
C LYS A 272 -16.52 26.69 -23.32
N ASP A 273 -15.76 27.36 -22.46
CA ASP A 273 -15.58 28.82 -22.45
C ASP A 273 -14.14 29.16 -22.07
N LEU A 274 -13.29 29.25 -23.10
CA LEU A 274 -11.86 29.50 -22.97
C LEU A 274 -11.54 30.77 -22.17
N ALA A 275 -12.35 31.82 -22.29
CA ALA A 275 -12.09 33.09 -21.61
C ALA A 275 -12.31 32.99 -20.09
N ALA A 276 -13.40 32.32 -19.70
CA ALA A 276 -13.69 32.06 -18.29
C ALA A 276 -12.64 31.15 -17.64
N GLU A 277 -12.17 30.13 -18.37
CA GLU A 277 -11.15 29.20 -17.88
C GLU A 277 -9.76 29.86 -17.73
N ILE A 278 -9.36 30.72 -18.68
CA ILE A 278 -8.13 31.53 -18.54
C ILE A 278 -8.20 32.43 -17.31
N GLN A 279 -9.35 33.06 -17.06
CA GLN A 279 -9.53 33.94 -15.90
C GLN A 279 -9.47 33.16 -14.58
N ALA A 280 -10.09 31.98 -14.52
CA ALA A 280 -10.04 31.10 -13.36
C ALA A 280 -8.61 30.62 -13.07
N ALA A 281 -7.89 30.18 -14.10
CA ALA A 281 -6.49 29.76 -13.97
C ALA A 281 -5.58 30.90 -13.52
N SER A 282 -5.79 32.13 -14.01
CA SER A 282 -5.03 33.31 -13.57
C SER A 282 -5.24 33.61 -12.08
N GLN A 283 -6.47 33.49 -11.58
CA GLN A 283 -6.76 33.66 -10.15
C GLN A 283 -6.12 32.58 -9.28
N GLU A 284 -6.12 31.33 -9.76
CA GLU A 284 -5.48 30.22 -9.07
C GLU A 284 -3.96 30.40 -8.97
N ILE A 285 -3.32 30.90 -10.03
CA ILE A 285 -1.89 31.25 -10.03
C ILE A 285 -1.61 32.31 -8.94
N ASP A 286 -2.38 33.40 -8.90
CA ASP A 286 -2.21 34.47 -7.91
C ASP A 286 -2.35 33.94 -6.46
N GLU A 287 -3.30 33.03 -6.22
CA GLU A 287 -3.49 32.40 -4.91
C GLU A 287 -2.31 31.49 -4.52
N ILE A 288 -1.80 30.71 -5.46
CA ILE A 288 -0.66 29.82 -5.23
C ILE A 288 0.61 30.64 -4.97
N GLU A 289 0.86 31.70 -5.73
CA GLU A 289 2.00 32.62 -5.50
C GLU A 289 1.92 33.26 -4.10
N ALA A 290 0.73 33.66 -3.65
CA ALA A 290 0.51 34.18 -2.30
C ALA A 290 0.73 33.12 -1.20
N LYS A 291 0.49 31.84 -1.48
CA LYS A 291 0.81 30.74 -0.56
C LYS A 291 2.30 30.44 -0.55
N LEU A 292 2.94 30.42 -1.72
CA LEU A 292 4.38 30.14 -1.88
C LEU A 292 5.22 31.18 -1.15
N SER A 293 4.93 32.47 -1.32
CA SER A 293 5.62 33.57 -0.61
C SER A 293 5.58 33.39 0.91
N LYS A 294 4.42 33.03 1.49
CA LYS A 294 4.29 32.72 2.93
C LYS A 294 5.14 31.53 3.36
N MET A 295 5.20 30.48 2.54
CA MET A 295 5.99 29.27 2.85
C MET A 295 7.49 29.52 2.76
N VAL A 296 7.95 30.32 1.80
CA VAL A 296 9.36 30.73 1.68
C VAL A 296 9.81 31.49 2.93
N ILE A 297 8.97 32.39 3.47
CA ILE A 297 9.28 33.13 4.70
C ILE A 297 9.38 32.18 5.90
N LYS A 298 8.43 31.24 6.04
CA LYS A 298 8.48 30.19 7.08
C LYS A 298 9.74 29.32 6.96
N GLY A 299 10.12 28.93 5.75
CA GLY A 299 11.33 28.15 5.49
C GLY A 299 12.60 28.89 5.91
N ARG A 300 12.71 30.19 5.62
CA ARG A 300 13.85 31.03 6.09
C ARG A 300 13.94 31.09 7.61
N TYR A 301 12.80 31.17 8.31
CA TYR A 301 12.75 31.17 9.77
C TYR A 301 13.12 29.83 10.39
N LEU A 302 12.61 28.72 9.85
CA LEU A 302 12.98 27.39 10.31
C LEU A 302 14.48 27.11 10.09
N LYS A 303 15.04 27.58 8.97
CA LYS A 303 16.49 27.50 8.73
C LYS A 303 17.29 28.30 9.77
N TYR A 304 16.82 29.50 10.12
CA TYR A 304 17.44 30.31 11.18
C TYR A 304 17.39 29.63 12.55
N LEU A 305 16.26 29.00 12.91
CA LEU A 305 16.15 28.22 14.15
C LEU A 305 17.07 27.00 14.16
N GLY A 306 17.23 26.32 13.02
CA GLY A 306 18.11 25.17 12.89
C GLY A 306 19.61 25.50 12.99
N GLU A 307 20.02 26.73 12.64
CA GLU A 307 21.41 27.18 12.72
C GLU A 307 21.85 27.60 14.15
N LYS A 308 20.90 27.80 15.09
CA LYS A 308 21.18 28.15 16.50
C LYS A 308 20.90 26.94 17.41
N GLN A 309 21.85 26.00 17.50
CA GLN A 309 21.65 24.73 18.21
C GLN A 309 21.85 24.73 19.73
N ASP A 310 22.26 25.83 20.39
CA ASP A 310 22.81 25.72 21.78
C ASP A 310 22.43 26.79 22.82
N MET A 311 21.32 27.53 22.69
CA MET A 311 20.87 28.38 23.81
C MET A 311 19.34 28.39 23.94
N GLU A 312 18.85 28.24 25.19
CA GLU A 312 17.49 28.63 25.61
C GLU A 312 17.31 30.13 25.34
N LEU A 313 17.02 30.50 24.09
CA LEU A 313 16.84 31.89 23.71
C LEU A 313 15.37 32.27 23.83
N ASP A 314 15.08 33.09 24.82
CA ASP A 314 13.86 33.88 24.81
C ASP A 314 13.96 34.92 23.68
N ILE A 315 13.06 34.83 22.70
CA ILE A 315 12.94 35.76 21.56
C ILE A 315 12.94 37.24 22.02
N ARG A 316 12.52 37.49 23.27
CA ARG A 316 12.55 38.81 23.90
C ARG A 316 13.98 39.35 24.05
N GLU A 317 14.96 38.53 24.40
CA GLU A 317 16.35 38.92 24.67
C GLU A 317 17.08 39.41 23.41
N ASP A 318 16.76 38.82 22.26
CA ASP A 318 17.36 39.17 20.95
C ASP A 318 16.65 40.36 20.26
N CYS A 319 15.56 40.88 20.83
CA CYS A 319 14.85 42.01 20.23
C CYS A 319 15.64 43.32 20.40
N ILE A 320 16.25 43.84 19.33
CA ILE A 320 17.07 45.07 19.36
C ILE A 320 16.31 46.37 19.69
N ILE A 321 14.99 46.30 19.88
CA ILE A 321 14.17 47.46 20.29
C ILE A 321 14.05 47.51 21.81
N CYS A 322 13.77 46.39 22.46
CA CYS A 322 13.55 46.32 23.92
C CYS A 322 14.67 45.63 24.69
N PHE A 323 15.59 44.92 24.03
CA PHE A 323 16.70 44.19 24.64
C PHE A 323 16.25 43.29 25.81
N GLY A 324 15.19 42.50 25.63
CA GLY A 324 14.67 41.60 26.67
C GLY A 324 13.63 42.19 27.63
N SER A 325 13.34 43.49 27.56
CA SER A 325 12.44 44.15 28.54
C SER A 325 10.93 44.04 28.25
N SER A 326 10.53 43.38 27.16
CA SER A 326 9.12 43.29 26.74
C SER A 326 8.47 42.01 27.26
N ASP A 327 7.28 42.09 27.86
CA ASP A 327 6.53 40.92 28.35
C ASP A 327 5.63 40.25 27.29
N ASP A 328 5.72 40.68 26.03
CA ASP A 328 4.90 40.14 24.94
C ASP A 328 5.01 38.61 24.80
N ASP A 329 3.86 37.96 24.62
CA ASP A 329 3.71 36.55 24.25
C ASP A 329 3.77 36.31 22.73
N GLN A 330 3.94 37.39 21.96
CA GLN A 330 3.92 37.39 20.49
C GLN A 330 5.05 38.23 19.91
N ALA A 331 5.65 37.71 18.84
CA ALA A 331 6.61 38.42 18.00
C ALA A 331 6.13 38.52 16.55
N VAL A 332 6.73 39.44 15.81
CA VAL A 332 6.52 39.69 14.39
C VAL A 332 7.78 39.32 13.64
N LEU A 333 7.65 38.46 12.63
CA LEU A 333 8.71 38.09 11.70
C LEU A 333 8.51 38.82 10.36
N LEU A 334 9.56 39.49 9.90
CA LEU A 334 9.58 40.23 8.64
C LEU A 334 10.11 39.39 7.47
N GLN A 335 9.85 39.80 6.23
CA GLN A 335 10.31 39.15 5.00
C GLN A 335 11.84 38.94 4.91
N CYS A 336 12.60 39.78 5.62
CA CYS A 336 14.05 39.69 5.73
C CYS A 336 14.54 38.70 6.79
N GLY A 337 13.64 37.97 7.47
CA GLY A 337 13.97 36.98 8.49
C GLY A 337 14.22 37.54 9.91
N HIS A 338 14.15 38.86 10.09
CA HIS A 338 14.32 39.49 11.41
C HIS A 338 13.00 39.53 12.17
N TYR A 339 13.05 39.35 13.48
CA TYR A 339 11.89 39.34 14.35
C TYR A 339 11.98 40.36 15.48
N PHE A 340 10.81 40.78 15.99
CA PHE A 340 10.68 41.76 17.07
C PHE A 340 9.43 41.47 17.92
N CYS A 341 9.41 41.85 19.19
CA CYS A 341 8.19 41.81 20.01
C CYS A 341 7.06 42.59 19.33
N LEU A 342 5.82 42.12 19.46
CA LEU A 342 4.66 42.69 18.77
C LEU A 342 4.42 44.17 19.12
N SER A 343 4.58 44.54 20.39
CA SER A 343 4.49 45.90 20.91
C SER A 343 5.60 46.79 20.34
N CYS A 344 6.85 46.35 20.42
CA CYS A 344 8.03 47.01 19.87
C CYS A 344 7.88 47.30 18.37
N TYR A 345 7.40 46.32 17.60
CA TYR A 345 7.15 46.49 16.18
C TYR A 345 6.04 47.51 15.90
N LYS A 346 4.91 47.45 16.63
CA LYS A 346 3.79 48.39 16.49
C LYS A 346 4.20 49.82 16.81
N GLU A 347 5.05 50.02 17.80
CA GLU A 347 5.54 51.34 18.20
C GLU A 347 6.56 51.88 17.19
N PHE A 348 7.52 51.05 16.76
CA PHE A 348 8.48 51.41 15.73
C PHE A 348 7.81 51.80 14.41
N ARG A 349 6.71 51.11 14.03
CA ARG A 349 5.91 51.42 12.83
C ARG A 349 5.34 52.85 12.82
N LYS A 350 5.16 53.48 13.99
CA LYS A 350 4.67 54.87 14.10
C LYS A 350 5.78 55.90 13.93
N SER A 351 7.04 55.50 13.97
CA SER A 351 8.20 56.40 13.81
C SER A 351 8.45 56.76 12.34
N ALA A 352 9.21 57.83 12.10
CA ALA A 352 9.62 58.25 10.75
C ALA A 352 10.43 57.18 10.00
N GLY A 353 11.07 56.23 10.71
CA GLY A 353 11.81 55.09 10.17
C GLY A 353 10.98 53.81 10.02
N GLY A 354 9.69 53.82 10.39
CA GLY A 354 8.82 52.64 10.47
C GLY A 354 8.56 51.88 9.16
N ARG A 355 9.07 52.35 8.02
CA ARG A 355 8.96 51.66 6.73
C ARG A 355 10.08 50.65 6.49
N LYS A 356 11.17 50.71 7.26
CA LYS A 356 12.38 49.90 7.07
C LYS A 356 12.63 49.00 8.26
N CYS A 357 13.14 47.79 8.02
CA CYS A 357 13.52 46.85 9.08
C CYS A 357 14.55 47.49 10.03
N PRO A 358 14.32 47.47 11.36
CA PRO A 358 15.28 47.99 12.35
C PRO A 358 16.68 47.36 12.27
N SER A 359 16.77 46.07 11.92
CA SER A 359 18.04 45.34 11.92
C SER A 359 18.82 45.49 10.61
N CYS A 360 18.15 45.41 9.44
CA CYS A 360 18.83 45.37 8.14
C CYS A 360 18.41 46.48 7.16
N ARG A 361 17.49 47.37 7.53
CA ARG A 361 17.02 48.53 6.76
C ARG A 361 16.33 48.24 5.42
N ILE A 362 16.01 46.98 5.13
CA ILE A 362 15.17 46.58 3.99
C ILE A 362 13.74 47.13 4.19
N ASP A 363 13.10 47.61 3.13
CA ASP A 363 11.71 48.10 3.18
C ASP A 363 10.75 46.95 3.53
N ILE A 364 9.81 47.21 4.43
CA ILE A 364 8.90 46.19 4.97
C ILE A 364 7.59 46.17 4.18
N ASP A 365 7.32 45.10 3.44
CA ASP A 365 6.02 44.85 2.84
C ASP A 365 5.01 44.44 3.91
N THR A 366 3.87 45.11 3.92
CA THR A 366 2.76 44.81 4.82
C THR A 366 2.08 43.47 4.56
N LYS A 367 2.20 42.92 3.34
CA LYS A 367 1.59 41.64 2.95
C LYS A 367 2.40 40.43 3.42
N GLU A 368 3.69 40.61 3.70
CA GLU A 368 4.65 39.55 4.00
C GLU A 368 4.99 39.43 5.50
N ILE A 369 4.16 40.00 6.37
CA ILE A 369 4.38 39.98 7.83
C ILE A 369 3.73 38.75 8.46
N THR A 370 4.52 37.97 9.21
CA THR A 370 4.02 36.80 9.96
C THR A 370 4.08 37.05 11.46
N ARG A 371 3.03 36.66 12.21
CA ARG A 371 3.01 36.68 13.68
C ARG A 371 3.36 35.30 14.23
N ILE A 372 4.22 35.28 15.26
CA ILE A 372 4.70 34.07 15.95
C ILE A 372 4.42 34.20 17.45
N LYS A 373 4.12 33.08 18.14
CA LYS A 373 3.97 33.04 19.60
C LYS A 373 5.30 32.70 20.28
N ILE A 374 5.58 33.32 21.42
CA ILE A 374 6.77 33.11 22.27
C ILE A 374 6.35 32.23 23.46
N ASN A 375 7.05 31.12 23.72
CA ASN A 375 6.76 30.26 24.88
C ASN A 375 7.39 30.87 26.14
N SER A 376 6.57 31.27 27.11
CA SER A 376 7.03 31.77 28.41
C SER A 376 7.12 30.63 29.43
N SER A 377 8.33 30.20 29.77
CA SER A 377 8.58 29.32 30.94
C SER A 377 9.69 29.89 31.82
N SER A 378 9.33 30.74 32.77
CA SER A 378 10.23 31.09 33.88
C SER A 378 9.45 31.68 35.06
N HIS A 379 9.21 30.85 36.08
CA HIS A 379 8.91 31.31 37.45
C HIS A 379 10.06 30.93 38.39
N THR A 380 10.90 31.95 38.67
CA THR A 380 11.40 32.35 39.99
C THR A 380 12.02 31.28 40.91
N ARG A 381 13.36 31.15 40.88
CA ARG A 381 14.15 30.55 41.97
C ARG A 381 14.47 31.62 43.02
N GLN A 382 14.01 31.43 44.25
CA GLN A 382 14.58 32.06 45.44
C GLN A 382 15.23 30.99 46.33
N ILE A 383 16.53 31.24 46.51
CA ILE A 383 17.54 30.74 47.45
C ILE A 383 16.96 30.34 48.81
N GLU A 384 17.25 29.12 49.27
CA GLU A 384 17.63 28.85 50.66
C GLU A 384 18.81 27.88 50.68
N ASP A 385 19.89 28.36 51.30
CA ASP A 385 21.16 27.69 51.52
C ASP A 385 21.03 26.53 52.52
N ASN A 386 21.76 25.44 52.27
CA ASN A 386 22.54 24.83 53.36
C ASN A 386 23.75 24.06 52.82
N GLU A 387 24.92 24.65 53.04
CA GLU A 387 26.24 24.06 52.83
C GLU A 387 26.58 23.04 53.93
N GLN A 388 27.15 21.92 53.50
CA GLN A 388 28.13 21.06 54.19
C GLN A 388 28.60 20.08 53.10
N GLY A 389 29.86 19.92 52.71
CA GLY A 389 31.17 20.43 53.13
C GLY A 389 32.22 19.56 52.42
N ASP A 390 33.35 20.17 52.09
CA ASP A 390 34.65 19.58 51.69
C ASP A 390 34.88 19.02 50.26
N LEU A 391 35.64 19.82 49.49
CA LEU A 391 36.56 19.47 48.40
C LEU A 391 37.85 18.79 48.98
N PRO A 392 38.93 18.38 48.23
CA PRO A 392 39.20 18.48 46.78
C PRO A 392 40.02 17.32 46.09
N ILE A 393 40.14 17.43 44.75
CA ILE A 393 41.31 17.14 43.85
C ILE A 393 41.74 15.67 43.58
N SER A 394 41.61 15.21 42.33
CA SER A 394 42.71 15.08 41.32
C SER A 394 42.19 14.36 40.06
N GLN A 395 42.28 14.99 38.87
CA GLN A 395 43.27 14.77 37.80
C GLN A 395 43.11 13.49 36.97
N ALA A 396 43.33 13.68 35.66
CA ALA A 396 43.58 12.72 34.58
C ALA A 396 42.32 12.28 33.82
N GLU A 397 42.11 12.83 32.63
CA GLU A 397 42.59 12.32 31.32
C GLU A 397 41.54 11.39 30.69
N GLY A 398 40.92 11.90 29.60
CA GLY A 398 40.34 11.13 28.51
C GLY A 398 39.26 10.11 28.86
N GLU A 399 38.01 10.56 28.92
CA GLU A 399 36.86 9.70 28.64
C GLU A 399 35.86 10.47 27.78
N GLU A 400 35.62 9.95 26.58
CA GLU A 400 34.52 10.32 25.69
C GLU A 400 33.20 10.13 26.47
N LEU A 401 32.39 11.19 26.59
CA LEU A 401 31.05 11.10 27.16
C LEU A 401 30.15 10.30 26.20
N PRO A 402 29.29 9.39 26.70
CA PRO A 402 28.50 8.49 25.85
C PRO A 402 27.41 9.26 25.11
N GLU A 403 27.23 8.94 23.83
CA GLU A 403 26.05 9.27 23.05
C GLU A 403 24.79 8.90 23.85
N GLU A 404 23.96 9.89 24.23
CA GLU A 404 22.62 9.61 24.75
C GLU A 404 21.86 8.84 23.67
N SER A 405 21.65 7.55 23.94
CA SER A 405 21.13 6.60 22.96
C SER A 405 19.78 7.08 22.42
N GLY A 406 19.63 7.15 21.10
CA GLY A 406 18.39 7.56 20.43
C GLY A 406 17.13 6.78 20.83
N GLU A 407 17.27 5.69 21.60
CA GLU A 407 16.15 4.96 22.20
C GLU A 407 15.39 5.76 23.27
N GLU A 408 16.05 6.59 24.08
CA GLU A 408 15.40 7.28 25.19
C GLU A 408 14.53 8.45 24.69
N GLN A 409 15.04 9.17 23.69
CA GLN A 409 14.30 10.18 22.97
C GLN A 409 13.10 9.58 22.20
N GLU A 410 13.28 8.42 21.57
CA GLU A 410 12.19 7.73 20.86
C GLU A 410 11.11 7.15 21.80
N ARG A 411 11.46 6.82 23.05
CA ARG A 411 10.47 6.44 24.06
C ARG A 411 9.62 7.64 24.48
N ALA A 412 10.23 8.81 24.66
CA ALA A 412 9.53 10.03 25.05
C ALA A 412 8.57 10.53 23.95
N THR A 413 9.01 10.53 22.70
CA THR A 413 8.16 10.91 21.54
C THR A 413 6.97 9.96 21.40
N ARG A 414 7.20 8.64 21.50
CA ARG A 414 6.12 7.64 21.46
C ARG A 414 5.13 7.81 22.61
N ALA A 415 5.59 8.15 23.82
CA ALA A 415 4.69 8.41 24.94
C ALA A 415 3.78 9.62 24.68
N ALA A 416 4.33 10.69 24.09
CA ALA A 416 3.56 11.87 23.71
C ALA A 416 2.52 11.57 22.62
N ASP A 417 2.87 10.77 21.60
CA ASP A 417 1.94 10.35 20.55
C ASP A 417 0.76 9.54 21.10
N LEU A 418 1.04 8.59 22.00
CA LEU A 418 0.01 7.72 22.59
C LEU A 418 -0.95 8.51 23.50
N HIS A 419 -0.51 9.63 24.08
CA HIS A 419 -1.37 10.51 24.87
C HIS A 419 -2.41 11.27 24.01
N ARG A 420 -2.23 11.34 22.69
CA ARG A 420 -3.18 11.97 21.75
C ARG A 420 -4.32 11.04 21.34
N LEU A 421 -4.25 9.76 21.74
CA LEU A 421 -5.25 8.75 21.40
C LEU A 421 -6.42 8.79 22.38
N LYS A 422 -7.63 8.65 21.85
CA LYS A 422 -8.87 8.51 22.62
C LYS A 422 -8.89 7.16 23.32
N MET A 423 -8.53 7.16 24.60
CA MET A 423 -8.58 5.97 25.44
C MET A 423 -10.00 5.70 25.95
N MET A 424 -10.34 4.43 26.16
CA MET A 424 -11.58 4.05 26.83
C MET A 424 -11.61 4.62 28.26
N ASP A 425 -12.78 5.10 28.66
CA ASP A 425 -13.02 5.59 30.01
C ASP A 425 -12.60 4.58 31.10
N VAL A 426 -11.99 5.09 32.17
CA VAL A 426 -11.37 4.27 33.22
C VAL A 426 -12.42 3.47 33.99
N ASP A 427 -13.59 4.05 34.24
CA ASP A 427 -14.66 3.37 34.98
C ASP A 427 -15.28 2.27 34.14
N THR A 428 -15.55 2.55 32.85
CA THR A 428 -16.01 1.55 31.89
C THR A 428 -15.01 0.39 31.77
N ARG A 429 -13.71 0.70 31.67
CA ARG A 429 -12.65 -0.33 31.61
C ARG A 429 -12.61 -1.20 32.86
N ARG A 430 -12.79 -0.61 34.06
CA ARG A 430 -12.85 -1.37 35.32
C ARG A 430 -14.07 -2.28 35.38
N GLU A 431 -15.26 -1.79 34.99
CA GLU A 431 -16.48 -2.61 34.94
C GLU A 431 -16.29 -3.82 34.02
N ILE A 432 -15.69 -3.63 32.84
CA ILE A 432 -15.35 -4.72 31.93
C ILE A 432 -14.37 -5.69 32.58
N MET A 433 -13.31 -5.21 33.23
CA MET A 433 -12.33 -6.08 33.89
C MET A 433 -12.93 -6.94 34.99
N MET A 434 -13.99 -6.48 35.66
CA MET A 434 -14.71 -7.22 36.70
C MET A 434 -15.60 -8.34 36.18
N MET A 435 -15.85 -8.42 34.86
CA MET A 435 -16.61 -9.52 34.29
C MET A 435 -15.86 -10.85 34.43
N ASP A 436 -16.58 -11.90 34.80
CA ASP A 436 -16.04 -13.25 34.89
C ASP A 436 -16.00 -13.93 33.52
N ILE A 437 -14.93 -14.68 33.27
CA ILE A 437 -14.77 -15.50 32.06
C ILE A 437 -14.34 -16.92 32.43
N LEU A 438 -14.72 -17.87 31.59
CA LEU A 438 -14.31 -19.26 31.66
C LEU A 438 -13.13 -19.49 30.73
N GLY A 439 -11.98 -19.91 31.28
CA GLY A 439 -10.75 -20.20 30.55
C GLY A 439 -9.77 -19.02 30.49
N GLU A 440 -8.57 -19.29 29.98
CA GLU A 440 -7.48 -18.31 29.86
C GLU A 440 -6.93 -18.31 28.42
N TYR A 441 -7.03 -17.16 27.74
CA TYR A 441 -6.81 -17.04 26.30
C TYR A 441 -5.86 -15.88 25.93
N GLY A 442 -5.10 -15.37 26.91
CA GLY A 442 -4.25 -14.19 26.76
C GLY A 442 -4.99 -12.88 27.08
N SER A 443 -4.24 -11.84 27.44
CA SER A 443 -4.77 -10.59 28.00
C SER A 443 -5.79 -9.89 27.09
N LYS A 444 -5.51 -9.80 25.78
CA LYS A 444 -6.41 -9.18 24.79
C LYS A 444 -7.71 -9.93 24.62
N ILE A 445 -7.63 -11.24 24.38
CA ILE A 445 -8.81 -12.07 24.12
C ILE A 445 -9.64 -12.18 25.40
N ASN A 446 -9.01 -12.32 26.56
CA ASN A 446 -9.71 -12.28 27.85
C ASN A 446 -10.49 -10.97 28.01
N PHE A 447 -9.86 -9.83 27.71
CA PHE A 447 -10.53 -8.53 27.82
C PHE A 447 -11.63 -8.35 26.76
N LEU A 448 -11.45 -8.85 25.53
CA LEU A 448 -12.50 -8.89 24.50
C LEU A 448 -13.73 -9.67 24.99
N ILE A 449 -13.56 -10.89 25.51
CA ILE A 449 -14.68 -11.70 25.99
C ILE A 449 -15.41 -11.01 27.14
N LYS A 450 -14.65 -10.44 28.09
CA LYS A 450 -15.21 -9.60 29.15
C LYS A 450 -16.01 -8.43 28.60
N HIS A 451 -15.51 -7.77 27.56
CA HIS A 451 -16.18 -6.64 26.91
C HIS A 451 -17.50 -7.07 26.24
N LEU A 452 -17.54 -8.24 25.60
CA LEU A 452 -18.78 -8.80 25.04
C LEU A 452 -19.80 -9.17 26.11
N LEU A 453 -19.34 -9.74 27.24
CA LEU A 453 -20.22 -10.06 28.36
C LEU A 453 -20.77 -8.78 29.02
N TYR A 454 -19.96 -7.73 29.10
CA TYR A 454 -20.38 -6.41 29.57
C TYR A 454 -21.49 -5.82 28.69
N TYR A 455 -21.32 -5.85 27.36
CA TYR A 455 -22.38 -5.43 26.46
C TYR A 455 -23.62 -6.32 26.59
N ARG A 456 -23.46 -7.62 26.78
CA ARG A 456 -24.59 -8.53 27.01
C ARG A 456 -25.39 -8.18 28.26
N SER A 457 -24.76 -7.62 29.30
CA SER A 457 -25.45 -7.24 30.56
C SER A 457 -26.14 -5.88 30.47
N LYS A 458 -25.57 -4.91 29.75
CA LYS A 458 -26.16 -3.56 29.58
C LYS A 458 -27.07 -3.42 28.37
N GLU A 459 -26.71 -4.04 27.25
CA GLU A 459 -27.38 -3.93 25.95
C GLU A 459 -27.40 -5.28 25.22
N CYS A 460 -28.30 -6.18 25.63
CA CYS A 460 -28.33 -7.55 25.13
C CYS A 460 -28.60 -7.70 23.61
N GLU A 461 -29.11 -6.67 22.96
CA GLU A 461 -29.41 -6.65 21.52
C GLU A 461 -28.25 -6.16 20.64
N THR A 462 -27.16 -5.68 21.26
CA THR A 462 -26.02 -5.15 20.51
C THR A 462 -25.27 -6.26 19.79
N ARG A 463 -25.03 -6.06 18.49
CA ARG A 463 -24.30 -6.98 17.63
C ARG A 463 -22.89 -6.47 17.34
N HIS A 464 -21.95 -7.41 17.36
CA HIS A 464 -20.53 -7.16 17.33
C HIS A 464 -19.88 -7.79 16.11
N VAL A 465 -18.92 -7.08 15.52
CA VAL A 465 -17.98 -7.65 14.55
C VAL A 465 -16.60 -7.63 15.16
N ILE A 466 -15.88 -8.75 15.06
CA ILE A 466 -14.51 -8.88 15.52
C ILE A 466 -13.63 -9.15 14.31
N PHE A 467 -12.65 -8.29 14.11
CA PHE A 467 -11.66 -8.41 13.04
C PHE A 467 -10.30 -8.78 13.61
N SER A 468 -9.61 -9.63 12.85
CA SER A 468 -8.18 -9.89 13.02
C SER A 468 -7.55 -10.18 11.67
N ASN A 469 -6.27 -9.86 11.54
CA ASN A 469 -5.45 -10.24 10.40
C ASN A 469 -4.83 -11.63 10.55
N TRP A 470 -4.98 -12.26 11.71
CA TRP A 470 -4.39 -13.56 12.02
C TRP A 470 -5.48 -14.61 12.17
N SER A 471 -5.47 -15.62 11.31
CA SER A 471 -6.38 -16.76 11.41
C SER A 471 -6.25 -17.49 12.75
N ASP A 472 -5.05 -17.56 13.30
CA ASP A 472 -4.78 -18.25 14.57
C ASP A 472 -5.43 -17.51 15.75
N SER A 473 -5.38 -16.18 15.75
CA SER A 473 -6.09 -15.34 16.73
C SER A 473 -7.60 -15.56 16.67
N LEU A 474 -8.19 -15.61 15.48
CA LEU A 474 -9.62 -15.93 15.31
C LEU A 474 -9.97 -17.34 15.81
N ASN A 475 -9.09 -18.31 15.61
CA ASN A 475 -9.27 -19.68 16.14
C ASN A 475 -9.32 -19.69 17.68
N ILE A 476 -8.44 -18.95 18.34
CA ILE A 476 -8.43 -18.82 19.80
C ILE A 476 -9.69 -18.09 20.29
N VAL A 477 -10.10 -17.02 19.60
CA VAL A 477 -11.35 -16.31 19.91
C VAL A 477 -12.57 -17.22 19.76
N MET A 478 -12.63 -18.05 18.72
CA MET A 478 -13.70 -19.04 18.54
C MET A 478 -13.76 -20.01 19.72
N GLN A 479 -12.62 -20.50 20.21
CA GLN A 479 -12.58 -21.36 21.39
C GLN A 479 -13.07 -20.62 22.65
N ALA A 480 -12.61 -19.38 22.85
CA ALA A 480 -12.99 -18.56 24.00
C ALA A 480 -14.50 -18.25 24.00
N LEU A 481 -15.08 -17.91 22.86
CA LEU A 481 -16.52 -17.66 22.70
C LEU A 481 -17.35 -18.92 23.00
N ARG A 482 -16.91 -20.11 22.53
CA ARG A 482 -17.58 -21.39 22.83
C ARG A 482 -17.60 -21.68 24.33
N SER A 483 -16.45 -21.56 24.99
CA SER A 483 -16.33 -21.82 26.44
C SER A 483 -17.20 -20.89 27.28
N ASN A 484 -17.40 -19.64 26.82
CA ASN A 484 -18.18 -18.63 27.51
C ASN A 484 -19.66 -18.57 27.05
N GLY A 485 -20.10 -19.52 26.23
CA GLY A 485 -21.50 -19.62 25.79
C GLY A 485 -21.97 -18.44 24.93
N ILE A 486 -21.05 -17.81 24.19
CA ILE A 486 -21.36 -16.72 23.25
C ILE A 486 -21.46 -17.31 21.85
N ARG A 487 -22.62 -17.11 21.21
CA ARG A 487 -22.84 -17.58 19.83
C ARG A 487 -22.16 -16.65 18.84
N PHE A 488 -21.59 -17.24 17.80
CA PHE A 488 -20.91 -16.50 16.75
C PHE A 488 -21.05 -17.18 15.38
N MET A 489 -20.76 -16.43 14.33
CA MET A 489 -20.59 -16.94 12.97
C MET A 489 -19.23 -16.54 12.38
N SER A 490 -18.70 -17.38 11.52
CA SER A 490 -17.43 -17.20 10.80
C SER A 490 -17.51 -17.94 9.46
N PHE A 491 -16.77 -17.48 8.45
CA PHE A 491 -16.71 -18.13 7.13
C PHE A 491 -15.89 -19.41 7.11
N ASP A 492 -15.02 -19.62 8.10
CA ASP A 492 -14.12 -20.78 8.19
C ASP A 492 -14.87 -22.11 8.51
N GLN A 493 -16.21 -22.07 8.59
CA GLN A 493 -17.07 -23.24 8.83
C GLN A 493 -17.47 -23.98 7.54
N GLY A 494 -16.80 -23.74 6.41
CA GLY A 494 -16.98 -24.50 5.15
C GLY A 494 -18.28 -24.23 4.39
N LYS A 495 -19.01 -23.16 4.72
CA LYS A 495 -20.24 -22.72 4.04
C LYS A 495 -19.96 -21.62 3.02
N LYS A 496 -20.81 -21.48 2.00
CA LYS A 496 -20.70 -20.39 1.01
C LYS A 496 -20.88 -19.02 1.70
N GLN A 497 -20.07 -18.03 1.31
CA GLN A 497 -20.04 -16.71 1.96
C GLN A 497 -21.42 -16.01 2.00
N LYS A 498 -22.19 -16.01 0.91
CA LYS A 498 -23.50 -15.34 0.89
C LYS A 498 -24.48 -15.94 1.91
N ASP A 499 -24.48 -17.26 2.05
CA ASP A 499 -25.40 -17.97 2.93
C ASP A 499 -25.11 -17.69 4.42
N VAL A 500 -23.83 -17.49 4.78
CA VAL A 500 -23.40 -17.19 6.16
C VAL A 500 -23.83 -15.79 6.58
N VAL A 501 -23.71 -14.80 5.69
CA VAL A 501 -24.12 -13.42 5.98
C VAL A 501 -25.63 -13.29 6.04
N ASP A 502 -26.36 -13.89 5.09
CA ASP A 502 -27.82 -13.91 5.13
C ASP A 502 -28.35 -14.60 6.39
N GLN A 503 -27.70 -15.67 6.83
CA GLN A 503 -28.04 -16.35 8.07
C GLN A 503 -27.77 -15.45 9.29
N PHE A 504 -26.64 -14.73 9.33
CA PHE A 504 -26.35 -13.79 10.43
C PHE A 504 -27.31 -12.60 10.47
N ILE A 505 -27.73 -12.08 9.31
CA ILE A 505 -28.71 -10.99 9.23
C ILE A 505 -30.09 -11.45 9.72
N LYS A 506 -30.51 -12.67 9.35
CA LYS A 506 -31.82 -13.24 9.73
C LYS A 506 -31.87 -13.73 11.17
N ASP A 507 -30.77 -14.30 11.67
CA ASP A 507 -30.70 -14.87 13.00
C ASP A 507 -30.23 -13.83 14.03
N THR A 508 -31.20 -13.11 14.63
CA THR A 508 -30.95 -12.13 15.70
C THR A 508 -30.35 -12.73 16.97
N SER A 509 -30.33 -14.06 17.06
CA SER A 509 -29.91 -14.77 18.24
C SER A 509 -28.38 -14.95 18.30
N VAL A 510 -27.67 -14.64 17.20
CA VAL A 510 -26.21 -14.62 17.12
C VAL A 510 -25.67 -13.19 17.33
N PRO A 511 -25.00 -12.90 18.47
CA PRO A 511 -24.49 -11.55 18.76
C PRO A 511 -23.16 -11.19 18.09
N VAL A 512 -22.37 -12.18 17.64
CA VAL A 512 -20.97 -11.95 17.19
C VAL A 512 -20.73 -12.49 15.78
N PHE A 513 -20.04 -11.70 14.96
CA PHE A 513 -19.52 -12.10 13.66
C PHE A 513 -18.00 -11.96 13.62
N LEU A 514 -17.30 -13.02 13.22
CA LEU A 514 -15.84 -13.04 13.11
C LEU A 514 -15.43 -12.85 11.65
N LEU A 515 -14.49 -11.94 11.42
CA LEU A 515 -13.96 -11.63 10.10
C LEU A 515 -12.45 -11.61 10.07
N HIS A 516 -11.89 -12.16 9.00
CA HIS A 516 -10.48 -11.96 8.69
C HIS A 516 -10.31 -10.68 7.85
N ALA A 517 -9.48 -9.75 8.32
CA ALA A 517 -9.33 -8.42 7.70
C ALA A 517 -8.90 -8.49 6.21
N GLU A 518 -7.87 -9.28 5.89
CA GLU A 518 -7.39 -9.43 4.49
C GLU A 518 -8.18 -10.42 3.62
N ARG A 519 -8.50 -11.63 4.13
CA ARG A 519 -9.05 -12.73 3.30
C ARG A 519 -10.49 -12.51 2.84
N GLU A 520 -11.23 -11.69 3.56
CA GLU A 520 -12.67 -11.53 3.34
C GLU A 520 -13.00 -10.16 2.75
N SER A 521 -12.15 -9.67 1.83
CA SER A 521 -12.26 -8.39 1.09
C SER A 521 -13.51 -8.26 0.19
N SER A 522 -14.37 -9.29 0.12
CA SER A 522 -15.63 -9.23 -0.62
C SER A 522 -16.57 -8.17 -0.03
N GLY A 523 -17.29 -7.43 -0.88
CA GLY A 523 -18.15 -6.28 -0.51
C GLY A 523 -19.39 -6.66 0.32
N LEU A 524 -19.16 -7.17 1.53
CA LEU A 524 -20.19 -7.57 2.48
C LEU A 524 -20.78 -6.35 3.18
N THR A 525 -22.07 -6.42 3.48
CA THR A 525 -22.82 -5.35 4.17
C THR A 525 -23.30 -5.89 5.51
N LEU A 526 -22.75 -5.37 6.61
CA LEU A 526 -23.05 -5.78 7.98
C LEU A 526 -23.68 -4.62 8.78
N THR A 527 -24.64 -3.92 8.16
CA THR A 527 -25.44 -2.82 8.75
C THR A 527 -26.17 -3.20 10.04
N THR A 528 -26.29 -4.49 10.26
CA THR A 528 -26.89 -5.16 11.40
C THR A 528 -26.04 -5.07 12.67
N CYS A 529 -24.73 -4.81 12.54
CA CYS A 529 -23.78 -4.67 13.63
C CYS A 529 -23.60 -3.21 14.04
N ARG A 530 -23.28 -3.00 15.31
CA ARG A 530 -23.10 -1.65 15.90
C ARG A 530 -21.71 -1.43 16.47
N VAL A 531 -21.06 -2.49 16.93
CA VAL A 531 -19.76 -2.39 17.60
C VAL A 531 -18.71 -3.18 16.85
N VAL A 532 -17.61 -2.54 16.51
CA VAL A 532 -16.47 -3.11 15.80
C VAL A 532 -15.31 -3.28 16.77
N HIS A 533 -14.72 -4.48 16.79
CA HIS A 533 -13.56 -4.85 17.61
C HIS A 533 -12.40 -5.21 16.69
N LEU A 534 -11.31 -4.46 16.78
CA LEU A 534 -10.06 -4.72 16.05
C LEU A 534 -9.03 -5.28 17.04
N LEU A 535 -8.64 -6.55 16.90
CA LEU A 535 -7.77 -7.22 17.86
C LEU A 535 -6.33 -6.70 17.88
N GLU A 536 -5.90 -6.06 16.80
CA GLU A 536 -4.60 -5.45 16.66
C GLU A 536 -4.66 -4.21 15.75
N PRO A 537 -3.82 -3.19 16.01
CA PRO A 537 -3.64 -2.08 15.08
C PRO A 537 -2.87 -2.54 13.84
N VAL A 538 -3.23 -2.02 12.67
CA VAL A 538 -2.49 -2.31 11.42
C VAL A 538 -1.74 -1.07 10.92
N LEU A 539 -0.63 -1.29 10.22
CA LEU A 539 0.15 -0.19 9.62
C LEU A 539 -0.65 0.56 8.54
N ARG A 540 -1.52 -0.15 7.82
CA ARG A 540 -2.36 0.40 6.75
C ARG A 540 -3.78 0.68 7.26
N HIS A 541 -4.00 1.92 7.68
CA HIS A 541 -5.29 2.43 8.17
C HIS A 541 -6.44 2.29 7.16
N SER A 542 -6.14 2.20 5.85
CA SER A 542 -7.13 1.96 4.80
C SER A 542 -7.89 0.64 4.98
N PHE A 543 -7.26 -0.39 5.54
CA PHE A 543 -7.95 -1.65 5.86
C PHE A 543 -8.90 -1.51 7.04
N GLU A 544 -8.52 -0.73 8.06
CA GLU A 544 -9.39 -0.46 9.20
C GLU A 544 -10.63 0.30 8.73
N LEU A 545 -10.44 1.33 7.90
CA LEU A 545 -11.54 2.09 7.31
C LEU A 545 -12.43 1.24 6.40
N GLN A 546 -11.84 0.35 5.60
CA GLN A 546 -12.60 -0.58 4.78
C GLN A 546 -13.41 -1.57 5.64
N ALA A 547 -12.84 -2.04 6.76
CA ALA A 547 -13.52 -2.90 7.71
C ALA A 547 -14.68 -2.18 8.40
N ILE A 548 -14.47 -0.92 8.81
CA ILE A 548 -15.47 -0.06 9.44
C ILE A 548 -16.60 0.26 8.45
N GLY A 549 -16.30 0.63 7.20
CA GLY A 549 -17.29 0.96 6.17
C GLY A 549 -18.18 -0.21 5.71
N ARG A 550 -17.92 -1.44 6.21
CA ARG A 550 -18.86 -2.58 6.06
C ARG A 550 -19.99 -2.55 7.07
N VAL A 551 -19.72 -1.96 8.23
CA VAL A 551 -20.64 -1.84 9.35
C VAL A 551 -21.30 -0.48 9.31
N ASP A 552 -20.50 0.58 9.29
CA ASP A 552 -20.95 1.96 9.23
C ASP A 552 -21.41 2.30 7.81
N ARG A 553 -22.74 2.43 7.63
CA ARG A 553 -23.36 2.78 6.35
C ARG A 553 -24.56 3.70 6.54
N LEU A 554 -24.81 4.50 5.51
CA LEU A 554 -25.98 5.35 5.39
C LEU A 554 -27.27 4.53 5.58
N GLY A 555 -28.05 4.89 6.61
CA GLY A 555 -29.32 4.23 6.96
C GLY A 555 -29.34 3.45 8.28
N GLN A 556 -28.30 3.53 9.11
CA GLN A 556 -28.32 3.04 10.49
C GLN A 556 -28.92 4.08 11.46
N ASP A 557 -29.78 3.64 12.39
CA ASP A 557 -30.43 4.51 13.38
C ASP A 557 -29.55 4.82 14.61
N LYS A 558 -28.47 4.05 14.82
CA LYS A 558 -27.60 4.14 16.00
C LYS A 558 -26.14 4.28 15.57
N GLU A 559 -25.36 5.03 16.35
CA GLU A 559 -23.94 5.28 16.12
C GLU A 559 -23.10 3.99 16.21
N THR A 560 -22.18 3.83 15.26
CA THR A 560 -21.22 2.71 15.20
C THR A 560 -20.01 3.02 16.09
N THR A 561 -19.68 2.14 17.02
CA THR A 561 -18.52 2.31 17.92
C THR A 561 -17.39 1.36 17.55
N VAL A 562 -16.17 1.88 17.42
CA VAL A 562 -14.97 1.10 17.05
C VAL A 562 -13.99 1.03 18.20
N PHE A 563 -13.52 -0.16 18.55
CA PHE A 563 -12.50 -0.40 19.56
C PHE A 563 -11.30 -1.12 18.96
N CYS A 564 -10.10 -0.58 19.17
CA CYS A 564 -8.84 -1.21 18.81
C CYS A 564 -8.08 -1.66 20.06
N TYR A 565 -7.67 -2.93 20.09
CA TYR A 565 -6.96 -3.51 21.22
C TYR A 565 -5.45 -3.51 20.95
N ALA A 566 -4.70 -2.79 21.78
CA ALA A 566 -3.25 -2.69 21.68
C ALA A 566 -2.57 -2.92 23.03
N THR A 567 -1.37 -3.51 22.96
CA THR A 567 -0.51 -3.78 24.12
C THR A 567 0.54 -2.69 24.21
N MET A 568 0.56 -1.98 25.33
CA MET A 568 1.53 -0.92 25.59
C MET A 568 2.94 -1.49 25.68
N GLU A 569 3.94 -0.67 25.34
CA GLU A 569 5.36 -1.04 25.39
C GLU A 569 5.75 -2.20 24.45
N THR A 570 4.89 -2.52 23.48
CA THR A 570 5.18 -3.50 22.42
C THR A 570 5.24 -2.84 21.05
N VAL A 571 5.50 -3.65 20.01
CA VAL A 571 5.44 -3.24 18.60
C VAL A 571 4.10 -2.56 18.26
N GLU A 572 2.99 -2.98 18.86
CA GLU A 572 1.67 -2.40 18.62
C GLU A 572 1.58 -0.93 19.05
N SER A 573 2.25 -0.56 20.14
CA SER A 573 2.33 0.83 20.58
C SER A 573 3.16 1.71 19.63
N ARG A 574 4.12 1.10 18.91
CA ARG A 574 4.89 1.78 17.85
C ARG A 574 4.05 2.00 16.60
N ILE A 575 3.23 1.01 16.22
CA ILE A 575 2.29 1.12 15.08
C ILE A 575 1.29 2.27 15.32
N LEU A 576 0.71 2.35 16.53
CA LEU A 576 -0.21 3.42 16.89
C LEU A 576 0.47 4.81 16.87
N SER A 577 1.66 4.93 17.48
CA SER A 577 2.43 6.18 17.46
C SER A 577 2.80 6.60 16.03
N GLN A 578 3.17 5.66 15.17
CA GLN A 578 3.42 5.94 13.75
C GLN A 578 2.17 6.48 13.04
N GLY A 579 0.98 5.92 13.32
CA GLY A 579 -0.28 6.44 12.77
C GLY A 579 -0.59 7.87 13.20
N VAL A 580 -0.28 8.21 14.46
CA VAL A 580 -0.43 9.58 14.98
C VAL A 580 0.55 10.55 14.30
N ARG A 581 1.82 10.14 14.14
CA ARG A 581 2.85 10.94 13.45
C ARG A 581 2.51 11.18 11.98
N ASN A 582 2.00 10.16 11.30
CA ASN A 582 1.61 10.23 9.90
C ASN A 582 0.28 10.97 9.68
N GLY A 583 -0.43 11.35 10.76
CA GLY A 583 -1.74 12.00 10.66
C GLY A 583 -2.83 11.07 10.09
N THR A 584 -2.65 9.76 10.14
CA THR A 584 -3.57 8.77 9.58
C THR A 584 -4.38 8.02 10.65
N SER A 585 -4.09 8.25 11.93
CA SER A 585 -4.78 7.61 13.03
C SER A 585 -6.25 8.07 13.13
N ILE A 586 -7.16 7.10 13.14
CA ILE A 586 -8.61 7.30 13.34
C ILE A 586 -9.00 7.31 14.83
N TYR A 587 -8.03 7.15 15.73
CA TYR A 587 -8.24 7.01 17.17
C TYR A 587 -7.88 8.27 17.94
N LEU A 588 -7.80 9.42 17.29
CA LEU A 588 -7.48 10.71 17.92
C LEU A 588 -8.68 11.25 18.72
N ASP A 589 -8.41 12.13 19.68
CA ASP A 589 -9.47 12.88 20.35
C ASP A 589 -10.26 13.78 19.38
N ALA A 590 -11.53 14.01 19.71
CA ALA A 590 -12.62 14.41 18.80
C ALA A 590 -12.36 15.63 17.89
N ASP A 591 -11.49 16.56 18.26
CA ASP A 591 -11.19 17.75 17.44
C ASP A 591 -10.35 17.43 16.18
N ASN A 592 -9.73 16.25 16.09
CA ASN A 592 -8.82 15.88 15.00
C ASN A 592 -9.26 14.67 14.16
N ALA A 593 -10.24 13.88 14.60
CA ALA A 593 -10.63 12.63 13.92
C ALA A 593 -11.42 12.88 12.62
N ASP A 594 -12.36 13.82 12.63
CA ASP A 594 -13.23 14.10 11.49
C ASP A 594 -12.47 14.70 10.29
N HIS A 595 -11.44 15.51 10.56
CA HIS A 595 -10.57 16.07 9.53
C HIS A 595 -9.73 15.00 8.83
N VAL A 596 -9.18 14.03 9.58
CA VAL A 596 -8.35 12.95 9.03
C VAL A 596 -9.18 12.00 8.16
N VAL A 597 -10.41 11.68 8.56
CA VAL A 597 -11.32 10.83 7.78
C VAL A 597 -11.81 11.54 6.52
N ALA A 598 -12.03 12.85 6.56
CA ALA A 598 -12.45 13.66 5.40
C ALA A 598 -11.33 13.91 4.38
N ASP A 599 -10.08 14.09 4.83
CA ASP A 599 -8.92 14.37 3.97
C ASP A 599 -8.31 13.09 3.34
N MET A 600 -8.76 11.89 3.74
CA MET A 600 -8.31 10.64 3.16
C MET A 600 -8.99 10.36 1.80
N PRO A 601 -8.23 10.22 0.69
CA PRO A 601 -8.76 10.11 -0.67
C PRO A 601 -9.67 8.88 -0.91
N ASN A 602 -9.65 7.91 0.00
CA ASN A 602 -10.44 6.67 -0.11
C ASN A 602 -11.76 6.69 0.66
N VAL A 603 -12.04 7.63 1.57
CA VAL A 603 -13.28 7.59 2.36
C VAL A 603 -14.46 8.16 1.57
N ALA A 604 -14.27 9.28 0.86
CA ALA A 604 -15.29 9.85 -0.03
C ALA A 604 -15.64 8.93 -1.21
N SER A 605 -14.65 8.15 -1.70
CA SER A 605 -14.83 7.15 -2.76
C SER A 605 -15.52 5.88 -2.24
N ALA A 606 -15.17 5.40 -1.04
CA ALA A 606 -15.73 4.19 -0.45
C ALA A 606 -17.16 4.36 0.10
N ALA A 607 -17.52 5.55 0.57
CA ALA A 607 -18.87 5.84 1.08
C ALA A 607 -19.92 5.99 -0.05
N HIS A 608 -19.52 6.46 -1.24
CA HIS A 608 -20.44 6.69 -2.36
C HIS A 608 -20.53 5.55 -3.37
N LYS A 609 -19.54 4.65 -3.44
CA LYS A 609 -19.55 3.52 -4.36
C LYS A 609 -19.74 2.21 -3.61
N GLY A 610 -21.00 1.78 -3.50
CA GLY A 610 -21.28 0.36 -3.32
C GLY A 610 -20.77 -0.41 -4.54
N GLY A 611 -19.53 -0.89 -4.52
CA GLY A 611 -19.00 -1.72 -5.59
C GLY A 611 -17.48 -1.74 -5.69
N ASP A 612 -16.92 -2.92 -5.45
CA ASP A 612 -15.78 -3.48 -6.21
C ASP A 612 -14.44 -2.73 -6.08
N VAL A 613 -13.84 -2.79 -4.88
CA VAL A 613 -12.37 -2.74 -4.74
C VAL A 613 -11.87 -4.19 -4.77
N GLY A 614 -11.90 -4.77 -5.96
CA GLY A 614 -11.31 -6.07 -6.24
C GLY A 614 -9.80 -6.03 -6.01
N GLY A 615 -9.28 -7.11 -5.41
CA GLY A 615 -7.87 -7.26 -5.08
C GLY A 615 -6.96 -7.22 -6.30
N ASP A 616 -6.33 -6.07 -6.49
CA ASP A 616 -5.02 -5.89 -7.11
C ASP A 616 -4.29 -4.84 -6.26
N SER A 617 -3.76 -5.25 -5.11
CA SER A 617 -2.72 -4.48 -4.43
C SER A 617 -1.48 -5.35 -4.41
N ASN A 618 -0.63 -5.14 -5.42
CA ASN A 618 0.70 -5.70 -5.52
C ASN A 618 1.51 -5.42 -4.24
N GLU A 619 2.27 -6.41 -3.77
CA GLU A 619 3.24 -6.25 -2.68
C GLU A 619 4.32 -5.19 -2.95
N GLU A 620 4.45 -4.69 -4.19
CA GLU A 620 5.40 -3.61 -4.53
C GLU A 620 4.86 -2.19 -4.20
N ASP A 621 3.55 -1.98 -4.02
CA ASP A 621 3.02 -0.69 -3.53
C ASP A 621 3.21 -0.52 -2.01
N LEU A 622 3.60 -1.59 -1.31
CA LEU A 622 3.89 -1.61 0.13
C LEU A 622 5.27 -1.06 0.49
N LEU A 623 6.21 -0.98 -0.48
CA LEU A 623 7.56 -0.45 -0.26
C LEU A 623 7.70 1.04 -0.64
N GLY A 624 6.76 1.58 -1.42
CA GLY A 624 6.75 3.00 -1.82
C GLY A 624 6.24 3.98 -0.77
N LEU A 625 5.76 3.50 0.38
CA LEU A 625 5.18 4.32 1.46
C LEU A 625 6.05 4.36 2.73
N ILE A 626 7.30 3.89 2.64
CA ILE A 626 8.32 3.94 3.71
C ILE A 626 9.45 4.95 3.39
N LEU A 627 9.32 5.74 2.30
CA LEU A 627 10.25 6.83 1.98
C LEU A 627 9.54 8.18 1.88
#